data_AF-A0A2P2I9M7-F1
#
_entry.id   AF-A0A2P2I9M7-F1
#
_cell.length_a   1.000
_cell.length_b   1.000
_cell.length_c   1.000
_cell.angle_alpha   90.00
_cell.angle_beta   90.00
_cell.angle_gamma   90.00
#
_symmetry.space_group_name_H-M   'P 1'
#
loop_
_entity.id
_entity.type
_entity.pdbx_description
1 polymer ?
#
loop_
_entity_poly.entity_id
_entity_poly.type
_entity_poly.pdbx_seq_one_letter_code
_entity_poly.pdbx_strand_id
1 'polypeptide(L)'
;MWLFLFTSYVPIYLKIIIMVVKKNICIIQKTAFEKSSTATKDKITENTKNLKFVDTKNITTESFWENRLQKWADHFASGSAEAWWICFMVSSALAVVTRMHYIDKPNTIIWDETHFGKMISMYLNGTYFFDVHPPGGKLVLTLFAHLSGYNGSFIFGRPGDSYEGWPEIITIRMYCTLMGAALGPLAFISAWTMTRCLPAAMLAAIFVVAETGTLLLSKFILLDSPLMFFMMA
;
A
#
# COMPACT_ATOMS: atom_id res chain seq x y z
N MET A 1 -13.74 -19.02 6.51
CA MET A 1 -13.75 -19.33 5.06
C MET A 1 -12.83 -18.40 4.25
N TRP A 2 -11.68 -17.98 4.79
CA TRP A 2 -10.65 -17.17 4.09
C TRP A 2 -9.26 -17.82 4.11
N LEU A 3 -9.07 -18.87 4.92
CA LEU A 3 -7.79 -19.58 5.08
C LEU A 3 -7.52 -20.66 4.01
N PHE A 4 -8.52 -21.07 3.23
CA PHE A 4 -8.35 -22.10 2.18
C PHE A 4 -7.97 -21.56 0.80
N LEU A 5 -8.11 -20.24 0.55
CA LEU A 5 -7.69 -19.63 -0.72
C LEU A 5 -6.22 -19.21 -0.73
N PHE A 6 -5.57 -19.14 0.43
CA PHE A 6 -4.14 -18.81 0.52
C PHE A 6 -3.24 -20.01 0.22
N THR A 7 -3.64 -21.25 0.52
CA THR A 7 -2.74 -22.41 0.42
C THR A 7 -2.46 -22.89 -1.01
N SER A 8 -3.33 -22.60 -2.00
CA SER A 8 -3.11 -23.00 -3.39
C SER A 8 -2.27 -22.02 -4.23
N TYR A 9 -2.16 -20.74 -3.82
CA TYR A 9 -1.44 -19.71 -4.59
C TYR A 9 -0.07 -19.33 -4.02
N VAL A 10 0.23 -19.72 -2.77
CA VAL A 10 1.55 -19.55 -2.14
C VAL A 10 2.73 -19.99 -3.04
N PRO A 11 2.71 -21.11 -3.79
CA PRO A 11 3.86 -21.48 -4.63
C PRO A 11 4.09 -20.53 -5.83
N ILE A 12 3.05 -19.87 -6.33
CA ILE A 12 3.13 -18.94 -7.48
C ILE A 12 3.65 -17.58 -7.01
N TYR A 13 3.10 -17.05 -5.92
CA TYR A 13 3.59 -15.81 -5.32
C TYR A 13 5.02 -15.95 -4.80
N LEU A 14 5.37 -17.10 -4.22
CA LEU A 14 6.74 -17.40 -3.80
C LEU A 14 7.69 -17.51 -5.00
N LYS A 15 7.27 -18.11 -6.13
CA LYS A 15 8.06 -18.11 -7.37
C LYS A 15 8.26 -16.70 -7.94
N ILE A 16 7.24 -15.85 -7.92
CA ILE A 16 7.33 -14.46 -8.39
C ILE A 16 8.26 -13.65 -7.48
N ILE A 17 8.11 -13.77 -6.15
CA ILE A 17 8.98 -13.09 -5.17
C ILE A 17 10.42 -13.58 -5.32
N ILE A 18 10.65 -14.90 -5.45
CA ILE A 18 12.00 -15.46 -5.68
C ILE A 18 12.57 -15.00 -7.03
N MET A 19 11.77 -14.94 -8.11
CA MET A 19 12.23 -14.42 -9.40
C MET A 19 12.59 -12.93 -9.34
N VAL A 20 11.78 -12.11 -8.67
CA VAL A 20 12.02 -10.67 -8.52
C VAL A 20 13.25 -10.41 -7.62
N VAL A 21 13.38 -11.12 -6.50
CA VAL A 21 14.53 -11.00 -5.59
C VAL A 21 15.82 -11.49 -6.26
N LYS A 22 15.78 -12.64 -6.96
CA LYS A 22 16.94 -13.21 -7.66
C LYS A 22 17.39 -12.32 -8.83
N LYS A 23 16.48 -11.61 -9.49
CA LYS A 23 16.81 -10.67 -10.58
C LYS A 23 17.32 -9.32 -10.07
N ASN A 24 16.85 -8.83 -8.93
CA ASN A 24 17.37 -7.60 -8.31
C ASN A 24 18.78 -7.80 -7.70
N ILE A 25 19.07 -8.97 -7.14
CA ILE A 25 20.46 -9.35 -6.77
C ILE A 25 21.33 -9.49 -8.04
N CYS A 26 20.76 -9.99 -9.13
CA CYS A 26 21.45 -10.13 -10.42
C CYS A 26 21.73 -8.78 -11.10
N ILE A 27 20.92 -7.72 -10.89
CA ILE A 27 21.20 -6.37 -11.42
C ILE A 27 22.40 -5.74 -10.68
N ILE A 28 22.55 -5.99 -9.38
CA ILE A 28 23.73 -5.56 -8.60
C ILE A 28 24.99 -6.37 -9.00
N GLN A 29 24.85 -7.64 -9.41
CA GLN A 29 25.97 -8.45 -9.91
C GLN A 29 26.29 -8.25 -11.40
N LYS A 30 25.31 -7.86 -12.23
CA LYS A 30 25.53 -7.63 -13.68
C LYS A 30 26.45 -6.45 -13.93
N THR A 31 26.34 -5.36 -13.16
CA THR A 31 27.28 -4.23 -13.22
C THR A 31 28.71 -4.62 -12.84
N ALA A 32 28.91 -5.70 -12.07
CA ALA A 32 30.24 -6.23 -11.75
C ALA A 32 30.79 -7.24 -12.79
N PHE A 33 29.91 -8.01 -13.47
CA PHE A 33 30.32 -9.06 -14.41
C PHE A 33 30.41 -8.59 -15.88
N GLU A 34 29.69 -7.53 -16.25
CA GLU A 34 29.70 -6.95 -17.60
C GLU A 34 31.05 -6.28 -17.95
N LYS A 35 31.89 -6.03 -16.93
CA LYS A 35 33.29 -5.61 -17.09
C LYS A 35 34.25 -6.77 -17.41
N SER A 36 33.82 -8.03 -17.29
CA SER A 36 34.66 -9.23 -17.50
C SER A 36 34.23 -10.10 -18.70
N SER A 37 32.98 -10.02 -19.17
CA SER A 37 32.40 -10.95 -20.14
C SER A 37 32.39 -10.45 -21.61
N THR A 38 33.05 -9.35 -21.93
CA THR A 38 33.23 -8.89 -23.34
C THR A 38 34.28 -9.71 -24.10
N ALA A 39 35.01 -10.63 -23.44
CA ALA A 39 36.12 -11.37 -24.03
C ALA A 39 35.80 -12.80 -24.55
N THR A 40 34.56 -13.30 -24.43
CA THR A 40 34.31 -14.77 -24.59
C THR A 40 33.13 -15.14 -25.51
N LYS A 41 32.54 -14.19 -26.24
CA LYS A 41 31.33 -14.46 -27.06
C LYS A 41 31.57 -15.01 -28.48
N ASP A 42 32.81 -15.18 -28.93
CA ASP A 42 33.08 -15.55 -30.33
C ASP A 42 33.19 -17.06 -30.62
N LYS A 43 32.86 -17.97 -29.69
CA LYS A 43 33.18 -19.41 -29.84
C LYS A 43 32.03 -20.42 -29.78
N ILE A 44 30.77 -20.01 -29.65
CA ILE A 44 29.67 -20.97 -29.44
C ILE A 44 28.55 -20.71 -30.46
N THR A 45 28.83 -20.97 -31.73
CA THR A 45 27.80 -20.96 -32.79
C THR A 45 28.08 -22.04 -33.81
N GLU A 46 28.17 -23.30 -33.39
CA GLU A 46 28.30 -24.40 -34.36
C GLU A 46 27.66 -25.74 -33.99
N ASN A 47 26.97 -25.90 -32.85
CA ASN A 47 26.64 -27.27 -32.41
C ASN A 47 25.24 -27.50 -31.83
N THR A 48 24.19 -27.10 -32.54
CA THR A 48 22.83 -27.55 -32.25
C THR A 48 22.01 -27.80 -33.52
N LYS A 49 22.43 -28.80 -34.30
CA LYS A 49 21.50 -29.54 -35.19
C LYS A 49 21.38 -30.94 -34.62
N ASN A 50 20.13 -31.38 -34.45
CA ASN A 50 19.66 -32.69 -33.97
C ASN A 50 19.36 -32.76 -32.46
N LEU A 51 18.08 -32.64 -32.10
CA LEU A 51 17.42 -33.48 -31.09
C LEU A 51 15.88 -33.32 -31.15
N LYS A 52 15.20 -34.43 -30.89
CA LYS A 52 13.90 -34.85 -31.41
C LYS A 52 12.66 -34.17 -30.80
N PHE A 53 11.58 -34.27 -31.58
CA PHE A 53 10.17 -33.96 -31.26
C PHE A 53 9.78 -34.28 -29.82
N VAL A 54 9.46 -33.23 -29.06
CA VAL A 54 8.75 -33.27 -27.79
C VAL A 54 7.32 -32.77 -28.05
N ASP A 55 6.34 -33.43 -27.47
CA ASP A 55 4.90 -33.24 -27.68
C ASP A 55 4.48 -31.76 -27.52
N THR A 56 4.19 -31.11 -28.65
CA THR A 56 4.23 -29.64 -28.79
C THR A 56 3.03 -28.92 -28.19
N LYS A 57 1.92 -29.60 -27.89
CA LYS A 57 0.67 -28.92 -27.50
C LYS A 57 0.70 -28.35 -26.07
N ASN A 58 1.32 -29.04 -25.11
CA ASN A 58 1.46 -28.54 -23.74
C ASN A 58 2.68 -27.63 -23.55
N ILE A 59 3.67 -27.71 -24.45
CA ILE A 59 4.89 -26.90 -24.42
C ILE A 59 4.61 -25.49 -24.97
N THR A 60 3.75 -25.36 -25.97
CA THR A 60 3.46 -24.05 -26.57
C THR A 60 2.74 -23.10 -25.62
N THR A 61 1.81 -23.59 -24.79
CA THR A 61 1.07 -22.75 -23.83
C THR A 61 1.93 -22.29 -22.67
N GLU A 62 2.71 -23.18 -22.06
CA GLU A 62 3.66 -22.82 -20.99
C GLU A 62 4.73 -21.85 -21.51
N SER A 63 5.30 -22.11 -22.71
CA SER A 63 6.27 -21.20 -23.33
C SER A 63 5.68 -19.83 -23.70
N PHE A 64 4.39 -19.76 -24.03
CA PHE A 64 3.73 -18.51 -24.39
C PHE A 64 3.54 -17.61 -23.17
N TRP A 65 3.08 -18.19 -22.06
CA TRP A 65 2.93 -17.48 -20.79
C TRP A 65 4.29 -17.07 -20.22
N GLU A 66 5.31 -17.93 -20.25
CA GLU A 66 6.67 -17.59 -19.80
C GLU A 66 7.26 -16.43 -20.59
N ASN A 67 7.13 -16.43 -21.92
CA ASN A 67 7.64 -15.34 -22.76
C ASN A 67 6.91 -14.02 -22.49
N ARG A 68 5.60 -14.05 -22.24
CA ARG A 68 4.82 -12.86 -21.84
C ARG A 68 5.23 -12.36 -20.47
N LEU A 69 5.35 -13.24 -19.48
CA LEU A 69 5.77 -12.91 -18.12
C LEU A 69 7.18 -12.34 -18.08
N GLN A 70 8.11 -12.91 -18.85
CA GLN A 70 9.49 -12.43 -18.92
C GLN A 70 9.55 -11.04 -19.54
N LYS A 71 8.86 -10.81 -20.66
CA LYS A 71 8.74 -9.47 -21.27
C LYS A 71 8.15 -8.46 -20.31
N TRP A 72 7.13 -8.86 -19.55
CA TRP A 72 6.52 -8.01 -18.54
C TRP A 72 7.49 -7.71 -17.39
N ALA A 73 8.17 -8.72 -16.87
CA ALA A 73 9.20 -8.56 -15.83
C ALA A 73 10.37 -7.68 -16.30
N ASP A 74 10.77 -7.78 -17.57
CA ASP A 74 11.78 -6.90 -18.17
C ASP A 74 11.27 -5.46 -18.26
N HIS A 75 10.00 -5.25 -18.62
CA HIS A 75 9.37 -3.92 -18.64
C HIS A 75 9.21 -3.31 -17.24
N PHE A 76 8.92 -4.13 -16.22
CA PHE A 76 8.88 -3.68 -14.81
C PHE A 76 10.26 -3.35 -14.27
N ALA A 77 11.28 -4.13 -14.64
CA ALA A 77 12.66 -3.87 -14.25
C ALA A 77 13.28 -2.68 -14.99
N SER A 78 12.79 -2.35 -16.20
CA SER A 78 13.34 -1.25 -17.00
C SER A 78 13.05 0.13 -16.42
N GLY A 79 12.06 0.26 -15.52
CA GLY A 79 11.72 1.53 -14.89
C GLY A 79 11.18 2.56 -15.88
N SER A 80 10.50 2.11 -16.95
CA SER A 80 9.86 3.01 -17.92
C SER A 80 8.88 3.97 -17.22
N ALA A 81 8.72 5.18 -17.77
CA ALA A 81 7.78 6.16 -17.22
C ALA A 81 6.35 5.61 -17.17
N GLU A 82 5.94 4.86 -18.18
CA GLU A 82 4.64 4.19 -18.24
C GLU A 82 4.45 3.18 -17.10
N ALA A 83 5.44 2.29 -16.89
CA ALA A 83 5.40 1.31 -15.80
C ALA A 83 5.37 1.99 -14.43
N TRP A 84 6.10 3.10 -14.28
CA TRP A 84 6.10 3.90 -13.05
C TRP A 84 4.70 4.42 -12.71
N TRP A 85 4.04 5.09 -13.67
CA TRP A 85 2.68 5.61 -13.48
C TRP A 85 1.67 4.50 -13.22
N ILE A 86 1.77 3.36 -13.91
CA ILE A 86 0.90 2.20 -13.67
C ILE A 86 1.09 1.69 -12.24
N CYS A 87 2.32 1.46 -11.79
CA CYS A 87 2.61 1.01 -10.43
C CYS A 87 2.10 2.00 -9.37
N PHE A 88 2.29 3.30 -9.59
CA PHE A 88 1.81 4.34 -8.69
C PHE A 88 0.28 4.37 -8.59
N MET A 89 -0.41 4.29 -9.73
CA MET A 89 -1.88 4.27 -9.75
C MET A 89 -2.43 3.00 -9.12
N VAL A 90 -1.80 1.85 -9.38
CA VAL A 90 -2.21 0.56 -8.77
C VAL A 90 -1.99 0.58 -7.26
N SER A 91 -0.84 1.06 -6.77
CA SER A 91 -0.57 1.13 -5.32
C SER A 91 -1.51 2.11 -4.61
N SER A 92 -1.80 3.25 -5.24
CA SER A 92 -2.77 4.24 -4.74
C SER A 92 -4.18 3.67 -4.68
N ALA A 93 -4.64 3.02 -5.76
CA ALA A 93 -5.96 2.41 -5.82
C ALA A 93 -6.11 1.30 -4.77
N LEU A 94 -5.10 0.43 -4.64
CA LEU A 94 -5.09 -0.60 -3.60
C LEU A 94 -5.16 0.02 -2.20
N ALA A 95 -4.38 1.08 -1.93
CA ALA A 95 -4.38 1.75 -0.63
C ALA A 95 -5.74 2.35 -0.25
N VAL A 96 -6.45 2.94 -1.23
CA VAL A 96 -7.79 3.50 -1.03
C VAL A 96 -8.81 2.39 -0.84
N VAL A 97 -8.82 1.37 -1.70
CA VAL A 97 -9.79 0.27 -1.65
C VAL A 97 -9.69 -0.50 -0.34
N THR A 98 -8.48 -0.86 0.11
CA THR A 98 -8.31 -1.64 1.34
C THR A 98 -8.73 -0.87 2.58
N ARG A 99 -8.47 0.44 2.64
CA ARG A 99 -8.76 1.26 3.82
C ARG A 99 -10.22 1.72 3.87
N MET A 100 -10.80 2.09 2.73
CA MET A 100 -12.21 2.50 2.63
C MET A 100 -13.21 1.34 2.79
N HIS A 101 -12.74 0.10 2.65
CA HIS A 101 -13.59 -1.08 2.80
C HIS A 101 -14.19 -1.18 4.21
N TYR A 102 -15.52 -1.11 4.32
CA TYR A 102 -16.28 -1.10 5.59
C TYR A 102 -15.84 -0.02 6.57
N ILE A 103 -15.97 1.25 6.18
CA ILE A 103 -15.71 2.38 7.07
C ILE A 103 -16.86 2.67 8.04
N ASP A 104 -18.08 2.31 7.64
CA ASP A 104 -19.31 2.42 8.42
C ASP A 104 -19.38 1.42 9.58
N LYS A 105 -18.54 0.38 9.56
CA LYS A 105 -18.55 -0.69 10.55
C LYS A 105 -17.29 -0.70 11.42
N PRO A 106 -17.41 -0.78 12.75
CA PRO A 106 -18.64 -0.74 13.53
C PRO A 106 -19.16 0.70 13.75
N ASN A 107 -20.49 0.85 13.77
CA ASN A 107 -21.19 2.11 14.02
C ASN A 107 -21.27 2.44 15.53
N THR A 108 -20.13 2.32 16.20
CA THR A 108 -19.95 2.50 17.64
C THR A 108 -18.62 3.17 17.91
N ILE A 109 -18.52 3.93 18.99
CA ILE A 109 -17.27 4.56 19.43
C ILE A 109 -16.28 3.47 19.82
N ILE A 110 -15.05 3.57 19.34
CA ILE A 110 -13.99 2.60 19.67
C ILE A 110 -12.83 3.32 20.37
N TRP A 111 -12.35 2.70 21.45
CA TRP A 111 -11.07 3.06 22.08
C TRP A 111 -10.90 4.58 22.27
N ASP A 112 -9.88 5.18 21.65
CA ASP A 112 -9.47 6.57 21.83
C ASP A 112 -10.30 7.59 21.05
N GLU A 113 -11.28 7.16 20.25
CA GLU A 113 -12.25 8.08 19.65
C GLU A 113 -13.06 8.83 20.71
N THR A 114 -13.24 8.23 21.89
CA THR A 114 -13.86 8.90 23.04
C THR A 114 -13.11 10.18 23.43
N HIS A 115 -11.78 10.11 23.49
CA HIS A 115 -10.92 11.23 23.85
C HIS A 115 -10.84 12.25 22.72
N PHE A 116 -10.45 11.80 21.52
CA PHE A 116 -10.22 12.71 20.40
C PHE A 116 -11.52 13.31 19.85
N GLY A 117 -12.60 12.54 19.80
CA GLY A 117 -13.93 13.03 19.41
C GLY A 117 -14.46 14.11 20.37
N LYS A 118 -14.26 13.90 21.69
CA LYS A 118 -14.60 14.92 22.70
C LYS A 118 -13.80 16.20 22.49
N MET A 119 -12.49 16.09 22.24
CA MET A 119 -11.63 17.25 21.98
C MET A 119 -12.00 17.99 20.69
N ILE A 120 -12.36 17.27 19.62
CA ILE A 120 -12.87 17.86 18.37
C ILE A 120 -14.13 18.68 18.67
N SER A 121 -15.06 18.12 19.45
CA SER A 121 -16.29 18.81 19.84
C SER A 121 -16.00 20.04 20.70
N MET A 122 -15.01 19.97 21.60
CA MET A 122 -14.55 21.10 22.40
C MET A 122 -13.91 22.21 21.56
N TYR A 123 -13.14 21.87 20.51
CA TYR A 123 -12.59 22.85 19.58
C TYR A 123 -13.69 23.56 18.80
N LEU A 124 -14.69 22.83 18.30
CA LEU A 124 -15.84 23.42 17.59
C LEU A 124 -16.67 24.33 18.49
N ASN A 125 -16.85 23.95 19.76
CA ASN A 125 -17.60 24.74 20.74
C ASN A 125 -16.76 25.88 21.36
N GLY A 126 -15.47 25.98 21.06
CA GLY A 126 -14.57 26.98 21.64
C GLY A 126 -14.34 26.83 23.15
N THR A 127 -14.51 25.63 23.71
CA THR A 127 -14.32 25.36 25.13
C THR A 127 -12.88 24.95 25.43
N TYR A 128 -12.26 25.57 26.43
CA TYR A 128 -10.89 25.22 26.84
C TYR A 128 -10.83 23.81 27.44
N PHE A 129 -9.79 23.07 27.07
CA PHE A 129 -9.44 21.79 27.67
C PHE A 129 -7.93 21.61 27.72
N PHE A 130 -7.46 20.73 28.60
CA PHE A 130 -6.05 20.36 28.70
C PHE A 130 -5.85 18.95 28.13
N ASP A 131 -4.79 18.75 27.36
CA ASP A 131 -4.36 17.44 26.89
C ASP A 131 -2.85 17.36 26.76
N VAL A 132 -2.31 16.14 26.85
CA VAL A 132 -0.88 15.85 26.75
C VAL A 132 -0.36 15.95 25.31
N HIS A 133 -1.22 15.73 24.30
CA HIS A 133 -0.81 15.75 22.90
C HIS A 133 -0.79 17.18 22.34
N PRO A 134 0.19 17.51 21.47
CA PRO A 134 0.19 18.75 20.71
C PRO A 134 -1.13 18.95 19.94
N PRO A 135 -1.54 20.22 19.70
CA PRO A 135 -2.84 20.52 19.10
C PRO A 135 -2.93 20.21 17.60
N GLY A 136 -1.80 20.12 16.89
CA GLY A 136 -1.75 20.07 15.42
C GLY A 136 -2.66 19.02 14.78
N GLY A 137 -2.56 17.76 15.22
CA GLY A 137 -3.40 16.68 14.68
C GLY A 137 -4.89 16.87 14.99
N LYS A 138 -5.24 17.37 16.18
CA LYS A 138 -6.63 17.61 16.56
C LYS A 138 -7.24 18.76 15.78
N LEU A 139 -6.47 19.81 15.47
CA LEU A 139 -6.92 20.92 14.64
C LEU A 139 -7.22 20.47 13.20
N VAL A 140 -6.40 19.58 12.64
CA VAL A 140 -6.66 18.97 11.33
C VAL A 140 -7.96 18.15 11.34
N LEU A 141 -8.16 17.31 12.37
CA LEU A 141 -9.42 16.57 12.52
C LEU A 141 -10.62 17.48 12.75
N THR A 142 -10.45 18.57 13.51
CA THR A 142 -11.48 19.59 13.73
C THR A 142 -11.84 20.30 12.43
N LEU A 143 -10.85 20.60 11.58
CA LEU A 143 -11.09 21.17 10.25
C LEU A 143 -11.95 20.22 9.41
N PHE A 144 -11.63 18.92 9.39
CA PHE A 144 -12.46 17.93 8.68
C PHE A 144 -13.85 17.77 9.26
N ALA A 145 -14.00 17.84 10.58
CA ALA A 145 -15.28 17.84 11.25
C ALA A 145 -16.12 19.08 10.89
N HIS A 146 -15.48 20.24 10.80
CA HIS A 146 -16.15 21.47 10.37
C HIS A 146 -16.60 21.36 8.89
N LEU A 147 -15.75 20.83 8.02
CA LEU A 147 -16.06 20.59 6.61
C LEU A 147 -17.18 19.56 6.41
N SER A 148 -17.31 18.58 7.32
CA SER A 148 -18.40 17.60 7.30
C SER A 148 -19.71 18.15 7.86
N GLY A 149 -19.75 19.39 8.35
CA GLY A 149 -20.94 19.99 8.97
C GLY A 149 -21.20 19.51 10.40
N TYR A 150 -20.24 18.84 11.04
CA TYR A 150 -20.39 18.43 12.44
C TYR A 150 -20.34 19.65 13.35
N ASN A 151 -21.32 19.78 14.26
CA ASN A 151 -21.49 20.95 15.11
C ASN A 151 -20.99 20.77 16.55
N GLY A 152 -20.36 19.63 16.88
CA GLY A 152 -19.86 19.38 18.25
C GLY A 152 -20.94 19.01 19.27
N SER A 153 -22.16 18.68 18.85
CA SER A 153 -23.27 18.33 19.77
C SER A 153 -23.26 16.88 20.26
N PHE A 154 -22.54 15.98 19.57
CA PHE A 154 -22.48 14.58 19.98
C PHE A 154 -21.54 14.39 21.17
N ILE A 155 -22.02 13.68 22.19
CA ILE A 155 -21.29 13.43 23.43
C ILE A 155 -20.52 12.12 23.30
N PHE A 156 -19.21 12.22 23.13
CA PHE A 156 -18.31 11.08 23.17
C PHE A 156 -18.17 10.56 24.60
N GLY A 157 -19.03 9.60 24.96
CA GLY A 157 -19.15 9.05 26.31
C GLY A 157 -18.18 7.91 26.60
N ARG A 158 -18.61 6.68 26.29
CA ARG A 158 -17.85 5.44 26.54
C ARG A 158 -17.63 4.66 25.24
N PRO A 159 -16.55 3.87 25.14
CA PRO A 159 -16.38 2.95 24.03
C PRO A 159 -17.56 1.97 24.00
N GLY A 160 -18.13 1.73 22.81
CA GLY A 160 -19.32 0.93 22.61
C GLY A 160 -20.62 1.73 22.47
N ASP A 161 -20.64 3.02 22.83
CA ASP A 161 -21.80 3.88 22.56
C ASP A 161 -22.02 3.99 21.04
N SER A 162 -23.26 3.87 20.59
CA SER A 162 -23.59 4.05 19.17
C SER A 162 -23.75 5.55 18.87
N TYR A 163 -23.25 5.97 17.71
CA TYR A 163 -23.52 7.28 17.14
C TYR A 163 -24.52 7.21 15.97
N GLU A 164 -25.44 6.24 16.02
CA GLU A 164 -26.58 6.17 15.11
C GLU A 164 -27.35 7.50 15.10
N GLY A 165 -27.61 8.03 13.89
CA GLY A 165 -28.19 9.37 13.70
C GLY A 165 -27.17 10.50 13.49
N TRP A 166 -25.86 10.23 13.55
CA TRP A 166 -24.79 11.21 13.33
C TRP A 166 -23.90 10.83 12.14
N PRO A 167 -24.37 11.00 10.89
CA PRO A 167 -23.61 10.63 9.69
C PRO A 167 -22.30 11.42 9.55
N GLU A 168 -22.20 12.61 10.14
CA GLU A 168 -21.03 13.48 10.06
C GLU A 168 -19.79 12.83 10.73
N ILE A 169 -19.99 12.01 11.76
CA ILE A 169 -18.91 11.30 12.46
C ILE A 169 -18.26 10.25 11.52
N ILE A 170 -19.05 9.59 10.70
CA ILE A 170 -18.55 8.65 9.67
C ILE A 170 -17.73 9.42 8.63
N THR A 171 -18.15 10.64 8.28
CA THR A 171 -17.38 11.51 7.37
C THR A 171 -16.04 11.91 7.98
N ILE A 172 -15.96 12.17 9.29
CA ILE A 172 -14.67 12.43 9.97
C ILE A 172 -13.76 11.19 9.85
N ARG A 173 -14.28 9.98 10.09
CA ARG A 173 -13.52 8.73 9.87
C ARG A 173 -13.06 8.59 8.42
N MET A 174 -13.88 9.01 7.44
CA MET A 174 -13.51 9.02 6.03
C MET A 174 -12.28 9.88 5.78
N TYR A 175 -12.21 11.07 6.36
CA TYR A 175 -11.03 11.93 6.23
C TYR A 175 -9.78 11.31 6.89
N CYS A 176 -9.91 10.70 8.07
CA CYS A 176 -8.81 9.93 8.67
C CYS A 176 -8.33 8.81 7.74
N THR A 177 -9.27 8.06 7.17
CA THR A 177 -9.01 6.94 6.28
C THR A 177 -8.35 7.40 4.98
N LEU A 178 -8.73 8.56 4.44
CA LEU A 178 -8.08 9.18 3.27
C LEU A 178 -6.61 9.53 3.56
N MET A 179 -6.33 10.11 4.72
CA MET A 179 -4.93 10.40 5.12
C MET A 179 -4.12 9.11 5.29
N GLY A 180 -4.72 8.08 5.90
CA GLY A 180 -4.10 6.76 5.99
C GLY A 180 -3.90 6.09 4.61
N ALA A 181 -4.80 6.30 3.67
CA ALA A 181 -4.67 5.79 2.29
C ALA A 181 -3.54 6.46 1.53
N ALA A 182 -3.21 7.72 1.84
CA ALA A 182 -2.05 8.40 1.26
C ALA A 182 -0.70 7.77 1.68
N LEU A 183 -0.64 6.99 2.78
CA LEU A 183 0.59 6.31 3.20
C LEU A 183 1.10 5.31 2.16
N GLY A 184 0.21 4.65 1.42
CA GLY A 184 0.57 3.71 0.34
C GLY A 184 1.37 4.36 -0.80
N PRO A 185 0.83 5.39 -1.48
CA PRO A 185 1.58 6.12 -2.50
C PRO A 185 2.80 6.86 -1.95
N LEU A 186 2.75 7.39 -0.73
CA LEU A 186 3.92 8.01 -0.10
C LEU A 186 5.06 7.00 0.10
N ALA A 187 4.76 5.78 0.56
CA ALA A 187 5.73 4.70 0.68
C ALA A 187 6.37 4.34 -0.68
N PHE A 188 5.55 4.30 -1.74
CA PHE A 188 6.04 4.07 -3.09
C PHE A 188 7.02 5.16 -3.54
N ILE A 189 6.65 6.43 -3.36
CA ILE A 189 7.48 7.57 -3.76
C ILE A 189 8.78 7.58 -2.95
N SER A 190 8.74 7.40 -1.63
CA SER A 190 9.92 7.38 -0.77
C SER A 190 10.88 6.24 -1.10
N ALA A 191 10.36 5.03 -1.36
CA ALA A 191 11.21 3.91 -1.77
C ALA A 191 11.79 4.14 -3.18
N TRP A 192 11.05 4.79 -4.07
CA TRP A 192 11.53 5.14 -5.41
C TRP A 192 12.63 6.21 -5.39
N THR A 193 12.50 7.24 -4.55
CA THR A 193 13.53 8.29 -4.42
C THR A 193 14.85 7.74 -3.89
N MET A 194 14.81 6.76 -2.99
CA MET A 194 16.01 6.13 -2.42
C MET A 194 16.63 5.06 -3.34
N THR A 195 15.82 4.17 -3.91
CA THR A 195 16.33 2.97 -4.59
C THR A 195 16.39 3.10 -6.12
N ARG A 196 15.61 4.03 -6.70
CA ARG A 196 15.42 4.16 -8.16
C ARG A 196 15.04 2.84 -8.85
N CYS A 197 14.47 1.90 -8.09
CA CYS A 197 14.14 0.56 -8.54
C CYS A 197 12.63 0.34 -8.41
N LEU A 198 11.95 0.14 -9.54
CA LEU A 198 10.49 0.06 -9.59
C LEU A 198 9.93 -1.16 -8.81
N PRO A 199 10.52 -2.37 -8.93
CA PRO A 199 10.11 -3.51 -8.10
C PRO A 199 10.28 -3.27 -6.60
N ALA A 200 11.36 -2.59 -6.19
CA ALA A 200 11.60 -2.29 -4.77
C ALA A 200 10.57 -1.28 -4.24
N ALA A 201 10.27 -0.24 -5.02
CA ALA A 201 9.25 0.76 -4.68
C ALA A 201 7.85 0.14 -4.57
N MET A 202 7.50 -0.76 -5.50
CA MET A 202 6.22 -1.47 -5.46
C MET A 202 6.12 -2.38 -4.24
N LEU A 203 7.20 -3.09 -3.89
CA LEU A 203 7.23 -3.95 -2.70
C LEU A 203 7.03 -3.15 -1.41
N ALA A 204 7.68 -1.99 -1.29
CA ALA A 204 7.50 -1.10 -0.14
C ALA A 204 6.04 -0.65 0.01
N ALA A 205 5.41 -0.24 -1.09
CA ALA A 205 4.00 0.16 -1.08
C ALA A 205 3.07 -1.00 -0.68
N ILE A 206 3.32 -2.20 -1.19
CA ILE A 206 2.54 -3.40 -0.83
C ILE A 206 2.67 -3.71 0.66
N PHE A 207 3.85 -3.61 1.25
CA PHE A 207 4.02 -3.83 2.69
C PHE A 207 3.20 -2.84 3.53
N VAL A 208 3.24 -1.56 3.19
CA VAL A 208 2.46 -0.53 3.91
C VAL A 208 0.95 -0.69 3.70
N VAL A 209 0.51 -1.17 2.53
CA VAL A 209 -0.92 -1.42 2.25
C VAL A 209 -1.43 -2.71 2.88
N ALA A 210 -0.59 -3.75 2.96
CA ALA A 210 -0.94 -5.06 3.53
C ALA A 210 -0.78 -5.12 5.05
N GLU A 211 -0.12 -4.13 5.66
CA GLU A 211 0.06 -4.08 7.11
C GLU A 211 -1.25 -3.78 7.84
N THR A 212 -1.69 -4.73 8.67
CA THR A 212 -2.96 -4.65 9.38
C THR A 212 -2.98 -3.58 10.46
N GLY A 213 -1.83 -3.26 11.07
CA GLY A 213 -1.73 -2.23 12.10
C GLY A 213 -2.09 -0.83 11.58
N THR A 214 -1.46 -0.42 10.49
CA THR A 214 -1.75 0.89 9.86
C THR A 214 -3.16 0.93 9.29
N LEU A 215 -3.69 -0.20 8.82
CA LEU A 215 -5.07 -0.32 8.35
C LEU A 215 -6.08 -0.08 9.47
N LEU A 216 -5.86 -0.65 10.66
CA LEU A 216 -6.76 -0.47 11.81
C LEU A 216 -6.68 0.95 12.39
N LEU A 217 -5.46 1.46 12.60
CA LEU A 217 -5.27 2.81 13.16
C LEU A 217 -5.81 3.91 12.24
N SER A 218 -5.81 3.68 10.92
CA SER A 218 -6.29 4.67 9.96
C SER A 218 -7.80 4.78 9.80
N LYS A 219 -8.56 3.78 10.27
CA LYS A 219 -10.02 3.73 10.08
C LYS A 219 -10.82 4.57 11.06
N PHE A 220 -10.25 4.86 12.23
CA PHE A 220 -10.95 5.48 13.34
C PHE A 220 -10.48 6.92 13.56
N ILE A 221 -11.21 7.67 14.37
CA ILE A 221 -10.88 9.06 14.71
C ILE A 221 -9.71 9.10 15.70
N LEU A 222 -8.50 8.78 15.21
CA LEU A 222 -7.24 8.83 15.96
C LEU A 222 -6.29 9.85 15.36
N LEU A 223 -5.37 10.33 16.20
CA LEU A 223 -4.28 11.21 15.78
C LEU A 223 -3.18 10.48 14.99
N ASP A 224 -3.17 9.14 14.99
CA ASP A 224 -2.15 8.36 14.27
C ASP A 224 -2.22 8.56 12.75
N SER A 225 -3.42 8.71 12.19
CA SER A 225 -3.60 8.97 10.75
C SER A 225 -2.90 10.25 10.30
N PRO A 226 -3.23 11.43 10.85
CA PRO A 226 -2.54 12.66 10.49
C PRO A 226 -1.06 12.62 10.87
N LEU A 227 -0.70 12.01 12.00
CA LEU A 227 0.71 11.88 12.42
C LEU A 227 1.54 11.10 11.38
N MET A 228 1.12 9.90 11.01
CA MET A 228 1.82 9.08 10.01
C MET A 228 1.89 9.77 8.65
N PHE A 229 0.83 10.46 8.24
CA PHE A 229 0.82 11.21 6.99
C PHE A 229 1.90 12.30 6.97
N PHE A 230 1.95 13.15 7.99
CA PHE A 230 2.95 14.22 8.07
C PHE A 230 4.37 13.74 8.38
N MET A 231 4.54 12.52 8.91
CA MET A 231 5.87 11.91 9.05
C MET A 231 6.43 11.41 7.72
N MET A 232 5.56 11.00 6.77
CA MET A 232 5.98 10.43 5.48
C MET A 232 5.98 11.42 4.32
N ALA A 233 5.21 12.50 4.42
CA ALA A 233 5.12 13.57 3.42
C ALA A 233 6.34 14.51 3.47
#